data_AF-A0A953HHY3-F1
#
_entry.id   AF-A0A953HHY3-F1
#
_cell.length_a   1.000
_cell.length_b   1.000
_cell.length_c   1.000
_cell.angle_alpha   90.00
_cell.angle_beta   90.00
_cell.angle_gamma   90.00
#
_symmetry.space_group_name_H-M   'P 1'
#
loop_
_entity.id
_entity.type
_entity.pdbx_description
1 polymer ?
#
loop_
_entity_poly.entity_id
_entity_poly.type
_entity_poly.pdbx_seq_one_letter_code
_entity_poly.pdbx_strand_id
1 'polypeptide(L)'
;MENKLGYSFDDEVVSRFCYDMDNKKIEVCFTGYSDEKERFLDQPCIFSISNWSEAKSKVGDEEKLYPLDRNMGVFSMILYIKYEGNTLELLVNTIDDRYITLFFTNAKIRLINVKNES
;
A
#
# COMPACT_ATOMS: atom_id res chain seq x y z
N MET A 1 2.99 -8.23 -18.31
CA MET A 1 2.77 -6.86 -17.83
C MET A 1 3.89 -6.60 -16.84
N GLU A 2 4.81 -5.67 -17.14
CA GLU A 2 5.96 -5.42 -16.26
C GLU A 2 5.46 -4.91 -14.90
N ASN A 3 5.88 -5.58 -13.82
CA ASN A 3 5.59 -5.14 -12.47
C ASN A 3 6.43 -3.88 -12.19
N LYS A 4 5.83 -2.69 -12.39
CA LYS A 4 6.47 -1.39 -12.16
C LYS A 4 7.02 -1.23 -10.72
N LEU A 5 6.59 -2.06 -9.78
CA LEU A 5 7.03 -1.99 -8.38
C LEU A 5 8.40 -2.61 -8.17
N GLY A 6 8.74 -3.66 -8.92
CA GLY A 6 9.93 -4.48 -8.68
C GLY A 6 9.90 -5.29 -7.36
N TYR A 7 8.78 -5.30 -6.64
CA TYR A 7 8.60 -6.04 -5.39
C TYR A 7 7.17 -6.58 -5.29
N SER A 8 6.96 -7.59 -4.45
CA SER A 8 5.63 -8.05 -3.99
C SER A 8 5.64 -8.26 -2.48
N PHE A 9 4.48 -8.05 -1.84
CA PHE A 9 4.29 -8.16 -0.39
C PHE A 9 2.81 -8.45 -0.10
N ASP A 10 2.27 -9.43 -0.83
CA ASP A 10 0.90 -9.89 -0.68
C ASP A 10 0.76 -10.63 0.67
N ASP A 11 -0.39 -10.46 1.32
CA ASP A 11 -0.73 -11.00 2.65
C ASP A 11 0.19 -10.55 3.82
N GLU A 12 0.88 -9.41 3.68
CA GLU A 12 1.77 -8.90 4.71
C GLU A 12 1.04 -8.17 5.83
N VAL A 13 1.33 -8.59 7.07
CA VAL A 13 0.76 -8.00 8.28
C VAL A 13 1.42 -6.65 8.57
N VAL A 14 0.57 -5.63 8.75
CA VAL A 14 0.99 -4.27 9.04
C VAL A 14 1.32 -4.10 10.52
N SER A 15 2.54 -3.69 10.81
CA SER A 15 3.01 -3.35 12.17
C SER A 15 2.86 -1.86 12.51
N ARG A 16 2.84 -0.98 11.50
CA ARG A 16 2.60 0.47 11.66
C ARG A 16 1.90 1.04 10.44
N PHE A 17 0.91 1.88 10.68
CA PHE A 17 0.21 2.64 9.65
C PHE A 17 0.25 4.13 10.00
N CYS A 18 0.58 4.97 9.02
CA CYS A 18 0.54 6.42 9.13
C CYS A 18 -0.12 7.01 7.89
N TYR A 19 -1.12 7.86 8.10
CA TYR A 19 -1.72 8.66 7.04
C TYR A 19 -1.58 10.14 7.34
N ASP A 20 -0.74 10.81 6.54
CA ASP A 20 -0.52 12.24 6.55
C ASP A 20 -1.32 12.86 5.38
N MET A 21 -2.52 13.35 5.71
CA MET A 21 -3.44 13.94 4.75
C MET A 21 -2.87 15.21 4.12
N ASP A 22 -2.25 16.07 4.94
CA ASP A 22 -1.76 17.38 4.53
C ASP A 22 -0.63 17.25 3.50
N ASN A 23 0.26 16.28 3.71
CA ASN A 23 1.39 16.02 2.80
C ASN A 23 1.10 14.97 1.73
N LYS A 24 -0.15 14.48 1.61
CA LYS A 24 -0.54 13.40 0.69
C LYS A 24 0.44 12.23 0.76
N LYS A 25 0.54 11.63 1.95
CA LYS A 25 1.49 10.55 2.22
C LYS A 25 0.88 9.45 3.10
N ILE A 26 1.03 8.21 2.65
CA ILE A 26 0.76 7.02 3.45
C ILE A 26 2.08 6.27 3.65
N GLU A 27 2.33 5.83 4.88
CA GLU A 27 3.43 4.93 5.21
C GLU A 27 2.91 3.70 5.95
N VAL A 28 3.38 2.53 5.51
CA VAL A 28 3.04 1.23 6.07
C VAL A 28 4.33 0.49 6.41
N CYS A 29 4.43 -0.07 7.60
CA CYS A 29 5.58 -0.89 8.00
C CYS A 29 5.17 -2.36 8.13
N PHE A 30 6.00 -3.25 7.60
CA PHE A 30 5.85 -4.72 7.65
C PHE A 30 7.24 -5.37 7.50
N THR A 31 7.32 -6.70 7.55
CA THR A 31 8.60 -7.43 7.63
C THR A 31 8.89 -8.36 6.45
N GLY A 32 7.91 -8.80 5.66
CA GLY A 32 8.18 -9.66 4.50
C GLY A 32 8.00 -8.93 3.17
N TYR A 33 8.91 -9.15 2.22
CA TYR A 33 8.66 -8.84 0.81
C TYR A 33 9.54 -9.67 -0.11
N SER A 34 9.10 -9.88 -1.34
CA SER A 34 9.91 -10.49 -2.40
C SER A 34 10.48 -9.42 -3.34
N ASP A 35 11.75 -9.58 -3.71
CA ASP A 35 12.41 -8.70 -4.70
C ASP A 35 12.13 -9.11 -6.15
N GLU A 36 12.68 -8.34 -7.10
CA GLU A 36 12.56 -8.60 -8.55
C GLU A 36 13.07 -9.99 -8.98
N LYS A 37 13.86 -10.65 -8.13
CA LYS A 37 14.39 -12.00 -8.36
C LYS A 37 13.59 -13.07 -7.63
N GLU A 38 12.40 -12.72 -7.15
CA GLU A 38 11.49 -13.58 -6.38
C GLU A 38 12.13 -14.12 -5.09
N ARG A 39 13.12 -13.41 -4.55
CA ARG A 39 13.73 -13.78 -3.26
C ARG A 39 12.95 -13.13 -2.15
N PHE A 40 12.42 -13.97 -1.26
CA PHE A 40 11.80 -13.52 -0.03
C PHE A 40 12.85 -12.93 0.93
N LEU A 41 12.57 -11.75 1.45
CA LEU A 41 13.39 -11.02 2.41
C LEU A 41 12.55 -10.75 3.65
N ASP A 42 12.93 -11.36 4.77
CA ASP A 42 12.32 -11.14 6.08
C ASP A 42 13.11 -10.07 6.85
N GLN A 43 12.76 -8.81 6.61
CA GLN A 43 13.37 -7.65 7.26
C GLN A 43 12.39 -6.47 7.34
N PRO A 44 12.46 -5.65 8.41
CA PRO A 44 11.60 -4.48 8.53
C PRO A 44 11.75 -3.53 7.35
N CYS A 45 10.63 -3.15 6.75
CA CYS A 45 10.58 -2.20 5.65
C CYS A 45 9.43 -1.21 5.80
N ILE A 46 9.56 -0.08 5.11
CA ILE A 46 8.55 0.96 5.02
C ILE A 46 8.11 1.07 3.56
N PHE A 47 6.86 0.76 3.32
CA PHE A 47 6.20 1.06 2.06
C PHE A 47 5.56 2.45 2.14
N SER A 48 5.92 3.33 1.20
CA SER A 48 5.42 4.69 1.16
C SER A 48 4.75 4.99 -0.17
N ILE A 49 3.53 5.52 -0.07
CA ILE A 49 2.74 6.09 -1.17
C ILE A 49 2.71 7.60 -0.95
N SER A 50 3.08 8.39 -1.93
CA SER A 50 3.13 9.85 -1.78
C SER A 50 2.84 10.61 -3.07
N ASN A 51 2.56 11.91 -2.96
CA ASN A 51 2.49 12.85 -4.10
C ASN A 51 1.51 12.44 -5.22
N TRP A 52 0.42 11.76 -4.88
CA TRP A 52 -0.61 11.41 -5.87
C TRP A 52 -1.37 12.66 -6.37
N SER A 53 -1.81 12.63 -7.62
CA SER A 53 -2.66 13.68 -8.18
C SER A 53 -4.12 13.51 -7.76
N GLU A 54 -4.59 12.26 -7.71
CA GLU A 54 -5.95 11.88 -7.31
C GLU A 54 -5.89 10.59 -6.49
N ALA A 55 -6.75 10.48 -5.48
CA ALA A 55 -6.90 9.24 -4.72
C ALA A 55 -8.37 8.93 -4.43
N LYS A 56 -8.75 7.66 -4.61
CA LYS A 56 -10.09 7.14 -4.41
C LYS A 56 -10.09 5.85 -3.59
N SER A 57 -11.25 5.48 -3.07
CA SER A 57 -11.45 4.26 -2.32
C SER A 57 -12.82 3.63 -2.59
N LYS A 58 -12.94 2.32 -2.36
CA LYS A 58 -14.20 1.56 -2.27
C LYS A 58 -14.10 0.50 -1.17
N VAL A 59 -15.23 0.06 -0.64
CA VAL A 59 -15.31 -1.02 0.34
C VAL A 59 -15.86 -2.29 -0.33
N GLY A 60 -15.19 -3.42 -0.13
CA GLY A 60 -15.57 -4.70 -0.72
C GLY A 60 -15.77 -4.61 -2.24
N ASP A 61 -16.91 -5.11 -2.70
CA ASP A 61 -17.26 -5.18 -4.12
C ASP A 61 -18.10 -3.97 -4.61
N GLU A 62 -18.10 -2.86 -3.88
CA GLU A 62 -18.80 -1.65 -4.32
C GLU A 62 -18.31 -1.18 -5.69
N GLU A 63 -19.23 -0.91 -6.62
CA GLU A 63 -18.87 -0.39 -7.95
C GLU A 63 -18.45 1.08 -7.90
N LYS A 64 -18.98 1.84 -6.94
CA LYS A 64 -18.78 3.28 -6.85
C LYS A 64 -17.48 3.59 -6.13
N LEU A 65 -16.66 4.42 -6.76
CA LEU A 65 -15.49 5.00 -6.13
C LEU A 65 -15.83 6.29 -5.38
N TYR A 66 -15.19 6.48 -4.23
CA TYR A 66 -15.33 7.64 -3.37
C TYR A 66 -13.99 8.33 -3.13
N PRO A 67 -13.96 9.58 -2.64
CA PRO A 67 -12.73 10.18 -2.14
C PRO A 67 -12.05 9.28 -1.10
N LEU A 68 -10.72 9.27 -1.11
CA LEU A 68 -9.87 8.44 -0.24
C LEU A 68 -10.36 8.42 1.22
N ASP A 69 -10.55 9.61 1.80
CA ASP A 69 -10.86 9.83 3.22
C ASP A 69 -12.18 9.21 3.68
N ARG A 70 -13.12 8.99 2.75
CA ARG A 70 -14.45 8.46 3.11
C ARG A 70 -14.35 7.08 3.73
N ASN A 71 -13.47 6.24 3.19
CA ASN A 71 -13.41 4.83 3.58
C ASN A 71 -12.12 4.48 4.33
N MET A 72 -11.17 5.41 4.46
CA MET A 72 -9.87 5.16 5.07
C MET A 72 -9.98 4.47 6.44
N GLY A 73 -9.01 3.60 6.74
CA GLY A 73 -8.92 2.88 8.00
C GLY A 73 -7.48 2.50 8.30
N VAL A 74 -7.23 2.09 9.54
CA VAL A 74 -5.91 1.61 9.95
C VAL A 74 -5.70 0.23 9.32
N PHE A 75 -4.66 0.09 8.51
CA PHE A 75 -4.38 -1.18 7.83
C PHE A 75 -3.93 -2.23 8.85
N SER A 76 -4.53 -3.42 8.76
CA SER A 76 -4.08 -4.62 9.46
C SER A 76 -3.20 -5.47 8.55
N MET A 77 -3.48 -5.50 7.25
CA MET A 77 -2.81 -6.35 6.28
C MET A 77 -2.90 -5.74 4.88
N ILE A 78 -1.80 -5.84 4.12
CA ILE A 78 -1.79 -5.61 2.68
C ILE A 78 -2.12 -6.93 1.99
N LEU A 79 -3.19 -6.96 1.20
CA LEU A 79 -3.63 -8.19 0.52
C LEU A 79 -3.05 -8.31 -0.87
N TYR A 80 -3.05 -7.21 -1.63
CA TYR A 80 -2.28 -7.14 -2.87
C TYR A 80 -2.00 -5.71 -3.30
N ILE A 81 -1.05 -5.59 -4.21
CA ILE A 81 -0.70 -4.35 -4.87
C ILE A 81 -0.51 -4.57 -6.38
N LYS A 82 -1.07 -3.69 -7.23
CA LYS A 82 -0.84 -3.73 -8.67
C LYS A 82 -0.87 -2.35 -9.31
N TYR A 83 -0.27 -2.26 -10.49
CA TYR A 83 -0.38 -1.08 -11.35
C TYR A 83 -1.27 -1.35 -12.55
N GLU A 84 -2.20 -0.42 -12.81
CA GLU A 84 -2.97 -0.34 -14.05
C GLU A 84 -2.72 1.01 -14.71
N GLY A 85 -1.90 1.02 -15.75
CA GLY A 85 -1.44 2.27 -16.39
C GLY A 85 -0.66 3.15 -15.41
N ASN A 86 -1.27 4.26 -15.00
CA ASN A 86 -0.71 5.23 -14.05
C ASN A 86 -1.40 5.22 -12.67
N THR A 87 -2.29 4.26 -12.45
CA THR A 87 -3.01 4.09 -11.19
C THR A 87 -2.41 2.92 -10.42
N LEU A 88 -2.05 3.19 -9.17
CA LEU A 88 -1.77 2.14 -8.19
C LEU A 88 -3.09 1.67 -7.59
N GLU A 89 -3.34 0.38 -7.60
CA GLU A 89 -4.43 -0.27 -6.89
C GLU A 89 -3.85 -1.08 -5.73
N LEU A 90 -4.39 -0.86 -4.54
CA LEU A 90 -3.96 -1.48 -3.29
C LEU A 90 -5.19 -2.00 -2.55
N LEU A 91 -5.27 -3.30 -2.31
CA LEU A 91 -6.29 -3.89 -1.45
C LEU A 91 -5.69 -4.14 -0.06
N VAL A 92 -6.42 -3.69 0.97
CA VAL A 92 -6.04 -3.88 2.37
C VAL A 92 -7.21 -4.42 3.17
N ASN A 93 -6.90 -5.20 4.21
CA ASN A 93 -7.78 -5.41 5.34
C ASN A 93 -7.43 -4.35 6.41
N THR A 94 -8.42 -3.98 7.21
CA THR A 94 -8.29 -3.00 8.29
C THR A 94 -8.49 -3.65 9.65
N ILE A 95 -8.04 -2.98 10.71
CA ILE A 95 -8.21 -3.49 12.09
C ILE A 95 -9.68 -3.68 12.50
N ASP A 96 -10.61 -3.00 11.82
CA ASP A 96 -12.05 -3.15 12.00
C ASP A 96 -12.69 -4.06 10.93
N ASP A 97 -11.88 -4.93 10.32
CA ASP A 97 -12.27 -6.01 9.40
C ASP A 97 -13.00 -5.56 8.13
N ARG A 98 -12.69 -4.36 7.66
CA ARG A 98 -13.13 -3.88 6.34
C ARG A 98 -12.08 -4.16 5.30
N TYR A 99 -12.53 -4.66 4.16
CA TYR A 99 -11.74 -4.77 2.93
C TYR A 99 -11.90 -3.48 2.14
N ILE A 100 -10.80 -2.76 1.93
CA ILE A 100 -10.80 -1.48 1.23
C ILE A 100 -9.85 -1.56 0.05
N THR A 101 -10.36 -1.25 -1.15
CA THR A 101 -9.50 -1.01 -2.31
C THR A 101 -9.22 0.47 -2.44
N LEU A 102 -7.95 0.82 -2.51
CA LEU A 102 -7.43 2.17 -2.64
C LEU A 102 -6.83 2.35 -4.03
N PHE A 103 -7.11 3.49 -4.64
CA PHE A 103 -6.65 3.86 -5.97
C PHE A 103 -5.88 5.16 -5.89
N PHE A 104 -4.63 5.17 -6.37
CA PHE A 104 -3.81 6.38 -6.38
C PHE A 104 -3.27 6.63 -7.78
N THR A 105 -3.65 7.76 -8.39
CA THR A 105 -3.20 8.14 -9.73
C THR A 105 -1.92 8.97 -9.66
N ASN A 106 -0.93 8.62 -10.48
CA ASN A 106 0.40 9.23 -10.54
C ASN A 106 1.14 9.26 -9.19
N ALA A 107 0.90 8.26 -8.33
CA ALA A 107 1.55 8.17 -7.04
C ALA A 107 3.04 7.84 -7.16
N LYS A 108 3.84 8.44 -6.27
CA LYS A 108 5.23 8.08 -6.08
C LYS A 108 5.35 7.01 -5.01
N ILE A 109 5.93 5.88 -5.38
CA ILE A 109 6.05 4.70 -4.54
C ILE A 109 7.51 4.48 -4.14
N ARG A 110 7.72 4.09 -2.89
CA ARG A 110 9.03 3.73 -2.34
C ARG A 110 8.89 2.55 -1.39
N LEU A 111 9.82 1.62 -1.49
CA LEU A 111 10.09 0.62 -0.46
C LEU A 111 11.44 0.98 0.18
N ILE A 112 11.46 1.17 1.50
CA ILE A 112 12.65 1.58 2.24
C ILE A 112 12.97 0.47 3.25
N ASN A 113 14.14 -0.14 3.10
CA ASN A 113 14.62 -1.11 4.08
C ASN A 113 15.07 -0.36 5.33
N VAL A 114 14.53 -0.73 6.48
CA VAL A 114 15.03 -0.23 7.75
C VAL A 114 16.26 -1.08 8.06
N LYS A 115 17.45 -0.55 7.76
CA LYS A 115 18.67 -1.17 8.27
C LYS A 115 18.63 -1.06 9.79
N ASN A 116 18.57 -2.20 10.47
CA ASN A 116 18.96 -2.24 11.87
C ASN A 116 20.44 -1.84 11.90
N GLU A 117 20.75 -0.68 12.46
CA GLU A 117 22.11 -0.38 12.87
C GLU A 117 22.43 -1.32 14.03
N SER A 118 23.26 -2.33 13.73
CA SER A 118 23.85 -3.25 14.71
C SER A 118 25.02 -2.61 15.43
#